data_AF-A0A960UTS1-F1
#
_entry.id   AF-A0A960UTS1-F1
#
_cell.length_a   1.000
_cell.length_b   1.000
_cell.length_c   1.000
_cell.angle_alpha   90.00
_cell.angle_beta   90.00
_cell.angle_gamma   90.00
#
_symmetry.space_group_name_H-M   'P 1'
#
loop_
_entity.id
_entity.type
_entity.pdbx_description
1 polymer ?
#
loop_
_entity_poly.entity_id
_entity_poly.type
_entity_poly.pdbx_seq_one_letter_code
_entity_poly.pdbx_strand_id
1 'polypeptide(L)'
;IQQVTANAQAGVNGITTAAEMARAGANTVNKTLKGMQAIKTKVGLSAQKVEEMGQRSEQIGTIVETIDDIASQTNLLALNAAIEAARAGEHGKGFAVVADEVRKLAEKSTSATKEIAGLIENIQHTVSEAVQAMAEGTAEVEVGVNQADEAGQALQGILEAVEAVAQQVGGISTATQHMSTSSRELLSAMDAVAAVVKENTA
;
A
#
# COMPACT_ATOMS: atom_id res chain seq x y z
N ILE A 1 46.78 12.50 27.19
CA ILE A 1 46.01 11.38 27.78
C ILE A 1 44.60 11.81 28.14
N GLN A 2 44.38 12.75 29.08
CA GLN A 2 43.03 13.21 29.47
C GLN A 2 42.14 13.65 28.30
N GLN A 3 42.67 14.43 27.35
CA GLN A 3 41.90 14.86 26.16
C GLN A 3 41.51 13.69 25.25
N VAL A 4 42.34 12.64 25.14
CA VAL A 4 42.02 11.44 24.36
C VAL A 4 40.92 10.64 25.05
N THR A 5 40.97 10.49 26.37
CA THR A 5 39.91 9.87 27.16
C THR A 5 38.58 10.62 27.04
N ALA A 6 38.61 11.95 27.11
CA ALA A 6 37.42 12.79 26.94
C ALA A 6 36.81 12.64 25.55
N ASN A 7 37.63 12.62 24.50
CA ASN A 7 37.18 12.40 23.12
C ASN A 7 36.60 10.99 22.92
N ALA A 8 37.22 9.97 23.51
CA ALA A 8 36.70 8.60 23.47
C ALA A 8 35.32 8.51 24.14
N GLN A 9 35.15 9.13 25.31
CA GLN A 9 33.86 9.16 26.01
C GLN A 9 32.77 9.90 25.20
N ALA A 10 33.12 11.03 24.58
CA ALA A 10 32.21 11.73 23.68
C ALA A 10 31.84 10.88 22.45
N GLY A 11 32.79 10.11 21.93
CA GLY A 11 32.57 9.12 20.87
C GLY A 11 31.56 8.04 21.27
N VAL A 12 31.66 7.47 22.47
CA VAL A 12 30.70 6.48 22.99
C VAL A 12 29.27 7.04 23.03
N ASN A 13 29.11 8.29 23.48
CA ASN A 13 27.79 8.93 23.51
C ASN A 13 27.22 9.08 22.08
N GLY A 14 28.01 9.57 21.12
CA GLY A 14 27.59 9.71 19.73
C GLY A 14 27.22 8.36 19.06
N ILE A 15 27.98 7.31 19.34
CA ILE A 15 27.71 5.94 18.90
C ILE A 15 26.38 5.44 19.46
N THR A 16 26.13 5.67 20.75
CA THR A 16 24.90 5.23 21.41
C THR A 16 23.68 5.91 20.77
N THR A 17 23.75 7.23 20.57
CA THR A 17 22.69 7.98 19.87
C THR A 17 22.50 7.52 18.43
N ALA A 18 23.58 7.25 17.69
CA ALA A 18 23.51 6.73 16.32
C ALA A 18 22.84 5.35 16.27
N ALA A 19 23.18 4.44 17.20
CA ALA A 19 22.55 3.13 17.31
C ALA A 19 21.06 3.23 17.62
N GLU A 20 20.67 4.13 18.54
CA GLU A 20 19.26 4.38 18.88
C GLU A 20 18.47 4.90 17.68
N MET A 21 19.02 5.87 16.94
CA MET A 21 18.40 6.41 15.72
C MET A 21 18.27 5.34 14.64
N ALA A 22 19.30 4.53 14.40
CA ALA A 22 19.26 3.45 13.42
C ALA A 22 18.20 2.39 13.78
N ARG A 23 18.14 1.98 15.06
CA ARG A 23 17.11 1.05 15.56
C ARG A 23 15.70 1.62 15.45
N ALA A 24 15.52 2.89 15.79
CA ALA A 24 14.23 3.58 15.63
C ALA A 24 13.80 3.66 14.16
N GLY A 25 14.75 3.94 13.26
CA GLY A 25 14.55 3.88 11.81
C GLY A 25 14.13 2.49 11.36
N ALA A 26 14.83 1.44 11.78
CA ALA A 26 14.57 0.06 11.37
C ALA A 26 13.19 -0.42 11.85
N ASN A 27 12.78 0.01 13.05
CA ASN A 27 11.42 -0.23 13.55
C ASN A 27 10.35 0.49 12.73
N THR A 28 10.62 1.73 12.30
CA THR A 28 9.71 2.49 11.43
C THR A 28 9.56 1.81 10.08
N VAL A 29 10.66 1.40 9.45
CA VAL A 29 10.67 0.64 8.19
C VAL A 29 9.86 -0.66 8.32
N ASN A 30 10.07 -1.42 9.40
CA ASN A 30 9.28 -2.64 9.66
C ASN A 30 7.78 -2.37 9.78
N LYS A 31 7.38 -1.25 10.41
CA LYS A 31 5.97 -0.84 10.47
C LYS A 31 5.45 -0.49 9.07
N THR A 32 6.24 0.22 8.26
CA THR A 32 5.89 0.53 6.86
C THR A 32 5.69 -0.74 6.03
N LEU A 33 6.59 -1.73 6.13
CA LEU A 33 6.46 -3.02 5.45
C LEU A 33 5.16 -3.73 5.82
N LYS A 34 4.82 -3.79 7.12
CA LYS A 34 3.54 -4.35 7.58
C LYS A 34 2.35 -3.58 7.03
N GLY A 35 2.44 -2.25 6.98
CA GLY A 35 1.43 -1.39 6.37
C GLY A 35 1.22 -1.69 4.89
N MET A 36 2.30 -1.80 4.12
CA MET A 36 2.24 -2.13 2.69
C MET A 36 1.64 -3.52 2.44
N GLN A 37 1.99 -4.52 3.25
CA GLN A 37 1.39 -5.86 3.14
C GLN A 37 -0.12 -5.83 3.42
N ALA A 38 -0.54 -5.03 4.41
CA ALA A 38 -1.96 -4.83 4.70
C ALA A 38 -2.68 -4.14 3.52
N ILE A 39 -2.07 -3.11 2.93
CA ILE A 39 -2.61 -2.42 1.74
C ILE A 39 -2.76 -3.41 0.58
N LYS A 40 -1.71 -4.18 0.25
CA LYS A 40 -1.76 -5.21 -0.81
C LYS A 40 -2.93 -6.17 -0.61
N THR A 41 -3.11 -6.65 0.62
CA THR A 41 -4.23 -7.56 0.96
C THR A 41 -5.58 -6.88 0.76
N LYS A 42 -5.72 -5.63 1.20
CA LYS A 42 -6.98 -4.86 1.07
C LYS A 42 -7.31 -4.53 -0.37
N VAL A 43 -6.33 -4.12 -1.18
CA VAL A 43 -6.49 -3.87 -2.61
C VAL A 43 -6.92 -5.15 -3.33
N GLY A 44 -6.29 -6.29 -3.03
CA GLY A 44 -6.69 -7.59 -3.61
C GLY A 44 -8.12 -7.98 -3.28
N LEU A 45 -8.56 -7.77 -2.03
CA LEU A 45 -9.97 -8.01 -1.64
C LEU A 45 -10.94 -7.06 -2.35
N SER A 46 -10.57 -5.79 -2.51
CA SER A 46 -11.36 -4.82 -3.27
C SER A 46 -11.48 -5.23 -4.75
N ALA A 47 -10.38 -5.69 -5.37
CA ALA A 47 -10.38 -6.15 -6.75
C ALA A 47 -11.36 -7.31 -6.95
N GLN A 48 -11.33 -8.30 -6.07
CA GLN A 48 -12.27 -9.42 -6.10
C GLN A 48 -13.74 -8.96 -5.98
N LYS A 49 -14.02 -7.97 -5.13
CA LYS A 49 -15.39 -7.45 -4.94
C LYS A 49 -15.89 -6.66 -6.14
N VAL A 50 -15.02 -5.91 -6.80
CA VAL A 50 -15.34 -5.17 -8.02
C VAL A 50 -15.55 -6.13 -9.19
N GLU A 51 -14.76 -7.20 -9.28
CA GLU A 51 -14.96 -8.26 -10.29
C GLU A 51 -16.30 -8.99 -10.09
N GLU A 52 -16.66 -9.31 -8.84
CA GLU A 52 -17.99 -9.84 -8.50
C GLU A 52 -19.12 -8.87 -8.92
N MET A 53 -18.90 -7.55 -8.78
CA MET A 53 -19.84 -6.53 -9.25
C MET A 53 -19.99 -6.56 -10.78
N GLY A 54 -18.88 -6.71 -11.52
CA GLY A 54 -18.89 -6.88 -12.98
C GLY A 54 -19.74 -8.08 -13.42
N GLN A 55 -19.54 -9.24 -12.79
CA GLN A 55 -20.32 -10.45 -13.08
C GLN A 55 -21.83 -10.24 -12.81
N ARG A 56 -22.18 -9.56 -11.71
CA ARG A 56 -23.58 -9.22 -11.41
C ARG A 56 -24.17 -8.26 -12.43
N SER A 57 -23.40 -7.28 -12.90
CA SER A 57 -23.82 -6.35 -13.96
C SER A 57 -24.06 -7.06 -15.29
N GLU A 58 -23.24 -8.05 -15.65
CA GLU A 58 -23.46 -8.90 -16.83
C GLU A 58 -24.77 -9.70 -16.72
N GLN A 59 -25.02 -10.30 -15.55
CA GLN A 59 -26.29 -11.00 -15.27
C GLN A 59 -27.50 -10.07 -15.40
N ILE A 60 -27.39 -8.84 -14.91
CA ILE A 60 -28.46 -7.83 -15.07
C ILE A 60 -28.64 -7.48 -16.56
N GLY A 61 -27.55 -7.35 -17.32
CA GLY A 61 -27.60 -7.15 -18.77
C GLY A 61 -28.43 -8.22 -19.49
N THR A 62 -28.19 -9.50 -19.18
CA THR A 62 -28.97 -10.62 -19.75
C THR A 62 -30.47 -10.53 -19.39
N ILE A 63 -30.79 -10.11 -18.17
CA ILE A 63 -32.19 -9.92 -17.73
C ILE A 63 -32.83 -8.77 -18.51
N VAL A 64 -32.11 -7.66 -18.70
CA VAL A 64 -32.60 -6.48 -19.43
C VAL A 64 -32.87 -6.82 -20.90
N GLU A 65 -31.99 -7.59 -21.56
CA GLU A 65 -32.23 -8.11 -22.92
C GLU A 65 -33.51 -8.96 -22.97
N THR A 66 -33.70 -9.86 -22.00
CA THR A 66 -34.91 -10.69 -21.93
C THR A 66 -36.19 -9.84 -21.78
N ILE A 67 -36.13 -8.74 -21.01
CA ILE A 67 -37.27 -7.83 -20.84
C ILE A 67 -37.53 -7.06 -22.14
N ASP A 68 -36.50 -6.64 -22.87
CA ASP A 68 -36.67 -5.96 -24.17
C ASP A 68 -37.31 -6.90 -25.21
N ASP A 69 -36.92 -8.17 -25.22
CA ASP A 69 -37.55 -9.20 -26.06
C ASP A 69 -39.03 -9.39 -25.70
N ILE A 70 -39.36 -9.47 -24.41
CA ILE A 70 -40.75 -9.58 -23.93
C ILE A 70 -41.55 -8.34 -24.33
N ALA A 71 -40.99 -7.14 -24.18
CA ALA A 71 -41.64 -5.89 -24.56
C ALA A 71 -41.89 -5.86 -26.08
N SER A 72 -40.91 -6.26 -26.89
CA SER A 72 -41.04 -6.34 -28.35
C SER A 72 -42.11 -7.35 -28.79
N GLN A 73 -42.18 -8.52 -28.16
CA GLN A 73 -43.23 -9.51 -28.40
C GLN A 73 -44.61 -8.99 -27.97
N THR A 74 -44.69 -8.31 -26.82
CA THR A 74 -45.94 -7.72 -26.32
C THR A 74 -46.44 -6.62 -27.27
N ASN A 75 -45.54 -5.81 -27.80
CA ASN A 75 -45.85 -4.79 -28.80
C ASN A 75 -46.43 -5.41 -30.08
N LEU A 76 -45.83 -6.51 -30.56
CA LEU A 76 -46.30 -7.23 -31.75
C LEU A 76 -47.66 -7.91 -31.50
N LEU A 77 -47.89 -8.49 -30.32
CA LEU A 77 -49.18 -9.04 -29.90
C LEU A 77 -50.27 -7.95 -29.83
N ALA A 78 -49.94 -6.80 -29.26
CA ALA A 78 -50.84 -5.66 -29.16
C ALA A 78 -51.23 -5.11 -30.54
N LEU A 79 -50.26 -5.05 -31.47
CA LEU A 79 -50.51 -4.67 -32.86
C LEU A 79 -51.49 -5.65 -33.56
N ASN A 80 -51.27 -6.96 -33.40
CA ASN A 80 -52.17 -7.97 -33.95
C ASN A 80 -53.58 -7.86 -33.36
N ALA A 81 -53.69 -7.61 -32.05
CA ALA A 81 -54.97 -7.39 -31.39
C ALA A 81 -55.69 -6.14 -31.89
N ALA A 82 -54.96 -5.04 -32.15
CA ALA A 82 -55.51 -3.82 -32.73
C ALA A 82 -56.04 -4.05 -34.16
N ILE A 83 -55.32 -4.83 -34.98
CA ILE A 83 -55.75 -5.21 -36.33
C ILE A 83 -57.05 -6.04 -36.28
N GLU A 84 -57.12 -7.05 -35.41
CA GLU A 84 -58.31 -7.90 -35.31
C GLU A 84 -59.51 -7.14 -34.72
N ALA A 85 -59.27 -6.22 -33.78
CA ALA A 85 -60.30 -5.32 -33.26
C ALA A 85 -60.87 -4.40 -34.35
N ALA A 86 -60.01 -3.85 -35.23
CA ALA A 86 -60.47 -3.08 -36.38
C ALA A 86 -61.31 -3.93 -37.36
N ARG A 87 -60.94 -5.21 -37.53
CA ARG A 87 -61.66 -6.16 -38.39
C ARG A 87 -63.05 -6.52 -37.86
N ALA A 88 -63.23 -6.54 -36.54
CA ALA A 88 -64.51 -6.78 -35.87
C ALA A 88 -65.47 -5.56 -35.92
N GLY A 89 -65.03 -4.42 -36.46
CA GLY A 89 -65.85 -3.22 -36.64
C GLY A 89 -66.36 -2.64 -35.31
N GLU A 90 -67.66 -2.37 -35.23
CA GLU A 90 -68.29 -1.77 -34.03
C GLU A 90 -68.13 -2.62 -32.76
N HIS A 91 -68.10 -3.95 -32.89
CA HIS A 91 -67.93 -4.86 -31.76
C HIS A 91 -66.49 -4.87 -31.20
N GLY A 92 -65.51 -4.40 -31.97
CA GLY A 92 -64.10 -4.38 -31.59
C GLY A 92 -63.62 -3.08 -30.93
N LYS A 93 -64.44 -2.03 -30.87
CA LYS A 93 -64.01 -0.69 -30.40
C LYS A 93 -63.39 -0.71 -29.00
N GLY A 94 -63.97 -1.45 -28.05
CA GLY A 94 -63.42 -1.57 -26.70
C GLY A 94 -62.07 -2.30 -26.66
N PHE A 95 -61.93 -3.36 -27.46
CA PHE A 95 -60.67 -4.10 -27.59
C PHE A 95 -59.58 -3.28 -28.27
N ALA A 96 -59.92 -2.44 -29.24
CA ALA A 96 -58.97 -1.56 -29.92
C ALA A 96 -58.29 -0.58 -28.94
N VAL A 97 -59.05 0.01 -28.02
CA VAL A 97 -58.51 0.92 -27.00
C VAL A 97 -57.54 0.20 -26.07
N VAL A 98 -57.88 -1.01 -25.62
CA VAL A 98 -57.00 -1.82 -24.77
C VAL A 98 -55.72 -2.21 -25.51
N ALA A 99 -55.83 -2.64 -26.78
CA ALA A 99 -54.69 -3.00 -27.61
C ALA A 99 -53.72 -1.82 -27.79
N ASP A 100 -54.23 -0.62 -28.05
CA ASP A 100 -53.40 0.58 -28.17
C ASP A 100 -52.69 0.96 -26.86
N GLU A 101 -53.34 0.77 -25.72
CA GLU A 101 -52.72 1.06 -24.42
C GLU A 101 -51.61 0.06 -24.09
N VAL A 102 -51.84 -1.24 -24.36
CA VAL A 102 -50.79 -2.28 -24.21
C VAL A 102 -49.61 -2.00 -25.15
N ARG A 103 -49.88 -1.57 -26.39
CA ARG A 103 -48.84 -1.20 -27.36
C ARG A 103 -47.95 -0.07 -26.82
N LYS A 104 -48.54 1.01 -26.31
CA LYS A 104 -47.80 2.13 -25.70
C LYS A 104 -46.99 1.68 -24.47
N LEU A 105 -47.54 0.79 -23.64
CA LEU A 105 -46.85 0.27 -22.46
C LEU A 105 -45.63 -0.57 -22.85
N ALA A 106 -45.75 -1.35 -23.93
CA ALA A 106 -44.65 -2.13 -24.50
C ALA A 106 -43.56 -1.24 -25.07
N GLU A 107 -43.90 -0.22 -25.88
CA GLU A 107 -42.95 0.77 -26.39
C GLU A 107 -42.20 1.50 -25.27
N LYS A 108 -42.92 1.89 -24.21
CA LYS A 108 -42.31 2.52 -23.02
C LYS A 108 -41.36 1.57 -22.29
N SER A 109 -41.69 0.28 -22.22
CA SER A 109 -40.82 -0.73 -21.61
C SER A 109 -39.54 -0.96 -22.43
N THR A 110 -39.62 -1.00 -23.75
CA THR A 110 -38.45 -1.02 -24.66
C THR A 110 -37.57 0.22 -24.50
N SER A 111 -38.16 1.41 -24.36
CA SER A 111 -37.37 2.62 -24.11
C SER A 111 -36.63 2.55 -22.77
N ALA A 112 -37.30 2.12 -21.71
CA ALA A 112 -36.71 2.02 -20.37
C ALA A 112 -35.62 0.95 -20.29
N THR A 113 -35.81 -0.21 -20.93
CA THR A 113 -34.79 -1.27 -20.98
C THR A 113 -33.53 -0.82 -21.72
N LYS A 114 -33.66 -0.06 -22.82
CA LYS A 114 -32.51 0.54 -23.51
C LYS A 114 -31.72 1.52 -22.63
N GLU A 115 -32.41 2.36 -21.87
CA GLU A 115 -31.75 3.26 -20.90
C GLU A 115 -31.00 2.46 -19.84
N ILE A 116 -31.61 1.41 -19.29
CA ILE A 116 -30.96 0.53 -18.31
C ILE A 116 -29.76 -0.20 -18.92
N ALA A 117 -29.86 -0.67 -20.17
CA ALA A 117 -28.75 -1.32 -20.86
C ALA A 117 -27.53 -0.39 -20.96
N GLY A 118 -27.74 0.88 -21.33
CA GLY A 118 -26.67 1.87 -21.34
C GLY A 118 -26.07 2.15 -19.95
N LEU A 119 -26.87 2.12 -18.88
CA LEU A 119 -26.34 2.21 -17.50
C LEU A 119 -25.48 1.00 -17.15
N ILE A 120 -25.89 -0.20 -17.55
CA ILE A 120 -25.15 -1.44 -17.30
C ILE A 120 -23.82 -1.45 -18.07
N GLU A 121 -23.78 -1.02 -19.33
CA GLU A 121 -22.55 -0.87 -20.10
C GLU A 121 -21.56 0.09 -19.40
N ASN A 122 -22.06 1.24 -18.92
CA ASN A 122 -21.23 2.20 -18.18
C ASN A 122 -20.68 1.61 -16.88
N ILE A 123 -21.48 0.81 -16.16
CA ILE A 123 -21.01 0.12 -14.96
C ILE A 123 -19.91 -0.89 -15.30
N GLN A 124 -20.08 -1.69 -16.36
CA GLN A 124 -19.07 -2.65 -16.81
C GLN A 124 -17.76 -1.95 -17.19
N HIS A 125 -17.83 -0.82 -17.90
CA HIS A 125 -16.66 0.00 -18.22
C HIS A 125 -15.94 0.47 -16.95
N THR A 126 -16.69 1.07 -16.00
CA THR A 126 -16.14 1.58 -14.74
C THR A 126 -15.53 0.46 -13.90
N VAL A 127 -16.14 -0.74 -13.90
CA VAL A 127 -15.58 -1.94 -13.26
C VAL A 127 -14.22 -2.30 -13.86
N SER A 128 -14.11 -2.33 -15.20
CA SER A 128 -12.85 -2.64 -15.88
C SER A 128 -11.76 -1.64 -15.53
N GLU A 129 -12.06 -0.34 -15.54
CA GLU A 129 -11.13 0.71 -15.15
C GLU A 129 -10.69 0.56 -13.68
N ALA A 130 -11.62 0.26 -12.79
CA ALA A 130 -11.31 0.06 -11.38
C ALA A 130 -10.40 -1.17 -11.15
N VAL A 131 -10.63 -2.28 -11.86
CA VAL A 131 -9.76 -3.47 -11.81
C VAL A 131 -8.35 -3.13 -12.30
N GLN A 132 -8.23 -2.41 -13.41
CA GLN A 132 -6.94 -1.96 -13.91
C GLN A 132 -6.21 -1.07 -12.90
N ALA A 133 -6.88 -0.05 -12.35
CA ALA A 133 -6.30 0.85 -11.36
C ALA A 133 -5.85 0.11 -10.08
N MET A 134 -6.59 -0.93 -9.67
CA MET A 134 -6.20 -1.77 -8.54
C MET A 134 -4.99 -2.66 -8.85
N ALA A 135 -4.85 -3.15 -10.09
CA ALA A 135 -3.67 -3.88 -10.53
C ALA A 135 -2.43 -2.98 -10.53
N GLU A 136 -2.53 -1.78 -11.09
CA GLU A 136 -1.47 -0.76 -11.06
C GLU A 136 -1.10 -0.39 -9.61
N GLY A 137 -2.11 -0.13 -8.76
CA GLY A 137 -1.89 0.14 -7.35
C GLY A 137 -1.21 -1.01 -6.60
N THR A 138 -1.47 -2.26 -6.98
CA THR A 138 -0.78 -3.43 -6.42
C THR A 138 0.69 -3.44 -6.81
N ALA A 139 1.02 -3.11 -8.06
CA ALA A 139 2.41 -3.02 -8.52
C ALA A 139 3.18 -1.91 -7.80
N GLU A 140 2.57 -0.74 -7.60
CA GLU A 140 3.17 0.37 -6.84
C GLU A 140 3.45 0.00 -5.37
N VAL A 141 2.54 -0.76 -4.75
CA VAL A 141 2.76 -1.28 -3.39
C VAL A 141 3.96 -2.24 -3.35
N GLU A 142 4.15 -3.08 -4.36
CA GLU A 142 5.33 -3.97 -4.44
C GLU A 142 6.64 -3.18 -4.59
N VAL A 143 6.64 -2.11 -5.39
CA VAL A 143 7.79 -1.19 -5.47
C VAL A 143 8.07 -0.57 -4.11
N GLY A 144 7.03 -0.11 -3.40
CA GLY A 144 7.16 0.45 -2.05
C GLY A 144 7.69 -0.54 -1.02
N VAL A 145 7.32 -1.83 -1.13
CA VAL A 145 7.89 -2.90 -0.29
C VAL A 145 9.39 -3.06 -0.53
N ASN A 146 9.81 -3.11 -1.80
CA ASN A 146 11.24 -3.25 -2.14
C ASN A 146 12.07 -2.07 -1.63
N GLN A 147 11.59 -0.84 -1.81
CA GLN A 147 12.26 0.37 -1.31
C GLN A 147 12.36 0.39 0.22
N ALA A 148 11.30 -0.04 0.91
CA ALA A 148 11.34 -0.15 2.36
C ALA A 148 12.32 -1.23 2.82
N ASP A 149 12.41 -2.36 2.12
CA ASP A 149 13.39 -3.42 2.43
C ASP A 149 14.84 -2.92 2.25
N GLU A 150 15.14 -2.24 1.14
CA GLU A 150 16.44 -1.60 0.90
C GLU A 150 16.81 -0.61 2.02
N ALA A 151 15.86 0.23 2.45
CA ALA A 151 16.07 1.13 3.58
C ALA A 151 16.34 0.38 4.89
N GLY A 152 15.67 -0.76 5.11
CA GLY A 152 15.89 -1.65 6.24
C GLY A 152 17.30 -2.24 6.25
N GLN A 153 17.78 -2.71 5.09
CA GLN A 153 19.14 -3.23 4.92
C GLN A 153 20.19 -2.14 5.15
N ALA A 154 19.97 -0.93 4.66
CA ALA A 154 20.87 0.20 4.89
C ALA A 154 20.97 0.56 6.38
N LEU A 155 19.85 0.54 7.11
CA LEU A 155 19.82 0.78 8.56
C LEU A 155 20.52 -0.33 9.35
N GLN A 156 20.40 -1.58 8.90
CA GLN A 156 21.14 -2.70 9.46
C GLN A 156 22.66 -2.52 9.28
N GLY A 157 23.10 -2.12 8.08
CA GLY A 157 24.51 -1.81 7.83
C GLY A 157 25.03 -0.64 8.68
N ILE A 158 24.20 0.38 8.93
CA ILE A 158 24.54 1.46 9.87
C ILE A 158 24.73 0.91 11.29
N LEU A 159 23.85 0.02 11.75
CA LEU A 159 23.95 -0.56 13.09
C LEU A 159 25.26 -1.35 13.26
N GLU A 160 25.63 -2.15 12.26
CA GLU A 160 26.90 -2.90 12.24
C GLU A 160 28.11 -1.97 12.24
N ALA A 161 28.08 -0.89 11.44
CA ALA A 161 29.15 0.10 11.43
C ALA A 161 29.29 0.81 12.79
N VAL A 162 28.17 1.15 13.44
CA VAL A 162 28.16 1.77 14.77
C VAL A 162 28.74 0.82 15.82
N GLU A 163 28.41 -0.47 15.77
CA GLU A 163 28.98 -1.50 16.66
C GLU A 163 30.49 -1.66 16.47
N ALA A 164 30.97 -1.64 15.23
CA ALA A 164 32.40 -1.69 14.94
C ALA A 164 33.15 -0.47 15.50
N VAL A 165 32.58 0.74 15.34
CA VAL A 165 33.16 1.97 15.91
C VAL A 165 33.14 1.92 17.45
N ALA A 166 32.09 1.36 18.06
CA ALA A 166 32.01 1.16 19.51
C ALA A 166 33.18 0.31 20.04
N GLN A 167 33.49 -0.79 19.35
CA GLN A 167 34.62 -1.65 19.69
C GLN A 167 35.96 -0.91 19.59
N GLN A 168 36.17 -0.12 18.53
CA GLN A 168 37.38 0.67 18.35
C GLN A 168 37.57 1.71 19.46
N VAL A 169 36.51 2.44 19.82
CA VAL A 169 36.55 3.42 20.92
C VAL A 169 36.79 2.75 22.27
N GLY A 170 36.25 1.56 22.50
CA GLY A 170 36.58 0.71 23.64
C GLY A 170 38.08 0.39 23.72
N GLY A 171 38.67 -0.05 22.60
CA GLY A 171 40.10 -0.32 22.49
C GLY A 171 40.98 0.91 22.74
N ILE A 172 40.60 2.08 22.22
CA ILE A 172 41.29 3.35 22.49
C ILE A 172 41.26 3.69 23.98
N SER A 173 40.12 3.46 24.64
CA SER A 173 39.96 3.73 26.08
C SER A 173 40.88 2.83 26.91
N THR A 174 40.94 1.54 26.59
CA THR A 174 41.87 0.58 27.22
C THR A 174 43.33 0.98 26.99
N ALA A 175 43.72 1.29 25.74
CA ALA A 175 45.09 1.71 25.42
C ALA A 175 45.49 2.99 26.16
N THR A 176 44.58 3.96 26.27
CA THR A 176 44.80 5.22 26.98
C THR A 176 44.98 4.99 28.48
N GLN A 177 44.26 4.02 29.06
CA GLN A 177 44.44 3.63 30.46
C GLN A 177 45.82 2.99 30.70
N HIS A 178 46.27 2.09 29.83
CA HIS A 178 47.63 1.53 29.90
C HIS A 178 48.71 2.61 29.78
N MET A 179 48.54 3.55 28.85
CA MET A 179 49.45 4.69 28.68
C MET A 179 49.50 5.59 29.91
N SER A 180 48.36 5.82 30.57
CA SER A 180 48.29 6.57 31.84
C SER A 180 49.08 5.90 32.96
N THR A 181 48.97 4.57 33.09
CA THR A 181 49.74 3.79 34.07
C THR A 181 51.23 3.82 33.76
N SER A 182 51.61 3.53 32.50
CA SER A 182 53.02 3.52 32.06
C SER A 182 53.68 4.90 32.24
N SER A 183 52.95 5.99 31.98
CA SER A 183 53.45 7.35 32.20
C SER A 183 53.70 7.65 33.67
N ARG A 184 52.89 7.11 34.59
CA ARG A 184 53.10 7.25 36.04
C ARG A 184 54.32 6.47 36.51
N GLU A 185 54.51 5.26 35.99
CA GLU A 185 55.70 4.44 36.25
C GLU A 185 56.97 5.13 35.74
N LEU A 186 56.94 5.70 34.53
CA LEU A 186 58.04 6.47 33.97
C LEU A 186 58.41 7.67 34.85
N LEU A 187 57.42 8.45 35.29
CA LEU A 187 57.65 9.59 36.18
C LEU A 187 58.33 9.15 37.49
N SER A 188 57.83 8.06 38.11
CA SER A 188 58.44 7.50 39.31
C SER A 188 59.88 7.03 39.09
N ALA A 189 60.18 6.44 37.92
CA ALA A 189 61.54 6.03 37.57
C ALA A 189 62.46 7.24 37.36
N MET A 190 61.96 8.32 36.74
CA MET A 190 62.72 9.57 36.57
C MET A 190 63.02 10.25 37.91
N ASP A 191 62.06 10.26 38.85
CA ASP A 191 62.26 10.78 40.20
C ASP A 191 63.35 9.99 40.95
N ALA A 192 63.35 8.66 40.81
CA ALA A 192 64.39 7.80 41.38
C ALA A 192 65.78 8.10 40.78
N VAL A 193 65.87 8.26 39.45
CA VAL A 193 67.13 8.64 38.79
C VAL A 193 67.61 10.01 39.27
N ALA A 194 66.71 11.00 39.35
CA ALA A 194 67.04 12.34 39.83
C ALA A 194 67.56 12.32 41.28
N ALA A 195 66.98 11.47 42.14
CA ALA A 195 67.46 11.28 43.51
C ALA A 195 68.88 10.71 43.56
N VAL A 196 69.18 9.67 42.76
CA VAL A 196 70.53 9.06 42.67
C VAL A 196 71.55 10.06 42.12
N VAL A 197 71.19 10.84 41.10
CA VAL A 197 72.07 11.88 40.55
C VAL A 197 72.41 12.91 41.63
N LYS A 198 71.40 13.35 42.40
CA LYS A 198 71.59 14.32 43.48
C LYS A 198 72.50 13.78 44.59
N GLU A 199 72.37 12.51 44.96
CA GLU A 199 73.23 11.84 45.94
C GLU A 199 74.69 11.74 45.47
N ASN A 200 74.93 11.45 44.20
CA ASN A 200 76.30 11.34 43.65
C ASN A 200 77.01 12.70 43.44
N THR A 201 76.25 13.80 43.34
CA THR A 201 76.81 15.16 43.16
C THR A 201 76.98 15.96 44.46
N ALA A 202 76.55 15.41 45.61
CA ALA A 202 76.67 16.01 46.94
C ALA A 202 77.88 15.43 47.70
#